data_AF-A0A920J547-F1
#
_entry.id   AF-A0A920J547-F1
#
_cell.length_a   1.000
_cell.length_b   1.000
_cell.length_c   1.000
_cell.angle_alpha   90.00
_cell.angle_beta   90.00
_cell.angle_gamma   90.00
#
_symmetry.space_group_name_H-M   'P 1'
#
loop_
_entity.id
_entity.type
_entity.pdbx_description
1 polymer ?
#
loop_
_entity_poly.entity_id
_entity_poly.type
_entity_poly.pdbx_seq_one_letter_code
_entity_poly.pdbx_strand_id
1 'polypeptide(L)'
;MEPFNFATPSDFFSQLNTALSPDPVIIEIPRLGQIKKPIVILNSTSTDSGMSFPKLCIKVGDGAHVQIVEIFESKEVKALSVPETRIEIGNDANVKYQQIQANQRQIWQLGRLDISVGKQSEFNGQLLV
;
A
#
# COMPACT_ATOMS: atom_id res chain seq x y z
N MET A 1 -10.92 20.44 -1.72
CA MET A 1 -10.33 19.09 -1.77
C MET A 1 -11.49 18.15 -2.09
N GLU A 2 -11.51 17.51 -3.26
CA GLU A 2 -12.53 16.49 -3.48
C GLU A 2 -12.29 15.32 -2.53
N PRO A 3 -13.34 14.75 -1.91
CA PRO A 3 -13.18 13.59 -1.04
C PRO A 3 -12.59 12.43 -1.84
N PHE A 4 -11.66 11.72 -1.23
CA PHE A 4 -11.06 10.54 -1.86
C PHE A 4 -12.14 9.50 -2.14
N ASN A 5 -12.39 9.20 -3.41
CA ASN A 5 -13.44 8.27 -3.80
C ASN A 5 -12.94 6.82 -3.73
N PHE A 6 -13.24 6.14 -2.63
CA PHE A 6 -13.18 4.68 -2.58
C PHE A 6 -14.45 4.14 -3.25
N ALA A 7 -14.39 3.96 -4.58
CA ALA A 7 -15.50 3.34 -5.32
C ALA A 7 -15.96 2.03 -4.66
N THR A 8 -17.27 1.74 -4.70
CA THR A 8 -17.86 0.54 -4.07
C THR A 8 -17.08 -0.71 -4.44
N PRO A 9 -16.39 -1.36 -3.48
CA PRO A 9 -15.50 -2.46 -3.81
C PRO A 9 -16.28 -3.69 -4.26
N SER A 10 -15.79 -4.36 -5.31
CA SER A 10 -16.45 -5.54 -5.88
C SER A 10 -16.24 -6.82 -5.06
N ASP A 11 -15.24 -6.87 -4.18
CA ASP A 11 -14.95 -8.02 -3.32
C ASP A 11 -15.16 -7.74 -1.82
N PHE A 12 -15.41 -8.83 -1.10
CA PHE A 12 -15.74 -8.83 0.32
C PHE A 12 -14.67 -8.20 1.21
N PHE A 13 -13.38 -8.47 0.95
CA PHE A 13 -12.29 -7.97 1.79
C PHE A 13 -12.07 -6.47 1.62
N SER A 14 -12.25 -5.95 0.41
CA SER A 14 -12.15 -4.51 0.15
C SER A 14 -13.34 -3.74 0.73
N GLN A 15 -14.54 -4.36 0.77
CA GLN A 15 -15.69 -3.79 1.50
C GLN A 15 -15.43 -3.75 3.00
N LEU A 16 -14.92 -4.83 3.58
CA LEU A 16 -14.51 -4.87 4.99
C LEU A 16 -13.43 -3.83 5.29
N ASN A 17 -12.40 -3.73 4.45
CA ASN A 17 -11.33 -2.75 4.63
C ASN A 17 -11.88 -1.32 4.58
N THR A 18 -12.77 -1.01 3.63
CA THR A 18 -13.44 0.30 3.58
C THR A 18 -14.30 0.60 4.82
N ALA A 19 -14.98 -0.40 5.38
CA ALA A 19 -15.82 -0.23 6.56
C ALA A 19 -15.02 -0.14 7.88
N LEU A 20 -13.87 -0.82 7.96
CA LEU A 20 -13.12 -1.04 9.20
C LEU A 20 -11.73 -0.38 9.19
N SER A 21 -11.39 0.38 8.15
CA SER A 21 -10.19 1.22 8.10
C SER A 21 -10.57 2.66 8.50
N PRO A 22 -10.40 3.04 9.77
CA PRO A 22 -10.79 4.38 10.22
C PRO A 22 -9.92 5.48 9.60
N ASP A 23 -8.67 5.17 9.25
CA ASP A 23 -7.65 6.15 8.86
C ASP A 23 -6.83 5.66 7.65
N PRO A 24 -7.29 5.87 6.41
CA PRO A 24 -6.49 5.56 5.22
C PRO A 24 -5.31 6.51 5.09
N VAL A 25 -4.13 5.98 4.73
CA VAL A 25 -2.93 6.76 4.46
C VAL A 25 -2.85 7.07 2.97
N ILE A 26 -2.72 8.35 2.62
CA ILE A 26 -2.56 8.81 1.24
C ILE A 26 -1.20 9.48 1.08
N ILE A 27 -0.42 9.04 0.09
CA ILE A 27 0.88 9.61 -0.26
C ILE A 27 0.78 10.15 -1.68
N GLU A 28 0.96 11.46 -1.85
CA GLU A 28 0.96 12.11 -3.16
C GLU A 28 2.37 12.57 -3.54
N ILE A 29 2.92 12.01 -4.61
CA ILE A 29 4.17 12.45 -5.21
C ILE A 29 3.83 13.43 -6.33
N PRO A 30 4.33 14.67 -6.27
CA PRO A 30 4.00 15.67 -7.26
C PRO A 30 4.57 15.30 -8.64
N ARG A 31 3.94 15.84 -9.69
CA ARG A 31 4.44 15.79 -11.07
C ARG A 31 5.92 16.21 -11.14
N LEU A 32 6.71 15.48 -11.91
CA LEU A 32 8.17 15.65 -12.06
C LEU A 32 8.97 15.51 -10.75
N GLY A 33 8.36 15.00 -9.67
CA GLY A 33 9.00 14.81 -8.39
C GLY A 33 10.18 13.84 -8.48
N GLN A 34 11.35 14.25 -7.98
CA GLN A 34 12.56 13.42 -7.95
C GLN A 34 12.88 13.02 -6.51
N ILE A 35 12.31 11.90 -6.07
CA ILE A 35 12.43 11.43 -4.69
C ILE A 35 13.68 10.58 -4.56
N LYS A 36 14.76 11.20 -4.04
CA LYS A 36 16.09 10.59 -3.97
C LYS A 36 16.23 9.47 -2.94
N LYS A 37 15.38 9.45 -1.91
CA LYS A 37 15.42 8.47 -0.82
C LYS A 37 14.13 7.66 -0.82
N PRO A 38 14.18 6.35 -0.53
CA PRO A 38 12.97 5.54 -0.47
C PRO A 38 11.96 6.08 0.56
N ILE A 39 10.68 6.06 0.20
CA ILE A 39 9.58 6.23 1.14
C ILE A 39 9.32 4.87 1.78
N VAL A 40 9.41 4.80 3.10
CA VAL A 40 9.20 3.56 3.86
C VAL A 40 7.86 3.63 4.57
N ILE A 41 7.01 2.64 4.32
CA ILE A 41 5.74 2.43 5.03
C ILE A 41 5.90 1.19 5.90
N LEU A 42 5.69 1.35 7.20
CA LEU A 42 5.78 0.26 8.18
C LEU A 42 4.40 -0.07 8.73
N ASN A 43 3.93 -1.28 8.42
CA ASN A 43 2.73 -1.87 8.99
C ASN A 43 3.14 -2.81 10.13
N SER A 44 2.94 -2.40 11.38
CA SER A 44 3.33 -3.17 12.58
C SER A 44 2.12 -3.70 13.33
N THR A 45 1.95 -5.03 13.36
CA THR A 45 0.86 -5.69 14.08
C THR A 45 1.32 -6.16 15.45
N SER A 46 0.67 -5.67 16.52
CA SER A 46 1.11 -5.95 17.90
C SER A 46 0.01 -6.34 18.87
N THR A 47 -1.25 -6.36 18.44
CA THR A 47 -2.40 -6.72 19.28
C THR A 47 -2.77 -8.18 19.06
N ASP A 48 -2.83 -8.96 20.15
CA ASP A 48 -3.22 -10.36 20.11
C ASP A 48 -4.73 -10.54 19.95
N SER A 49 -5.11 -11.60 19.23
CA SER A 49 -6.49 -11.87 18.78
C SER A 49 -7.17 -10.69 18.05
N GLY A 50 -6.37 -9.81 17.44
CA GLY A 50 -6.84 -8.62 16.74
C GLY A 50 -7.08 -8.81 15.23
N MET A 51 -7.81 -7.87 14.65
CA MET A 51 -7.95 -7.70 13.21
C MET A 51 -7.51 -6.29 12.82
N SER A 52 -6.67 -6.17 11.79
CA SER A 52 -6.26 -4.88 11.23
C SER A 52 -6.62 -4.76 9.76
N PHE A 53 -7.02 -3.56 9.36
CA PHE A 53 -7.41 -3.22 7.98
C PHE A 53 -6.61 -2.00 7.47
N PRO A 54 -5.27 -2.12 7.32
CA PRO A 54 -4.47 -1.03 6.76
C PRO A 54 -4.95 -0.66 5.35
N LYS A 55 -5.07 0.63 5.07
CA LYS A 55 -5.42 1.12 3.73
C LYS A 55 -4.44 2.19 3.30
N LEU A 56 -3.69 1.90 2.24
CA LEU A 56 -2.66 2.75 1.68
C LEU A 56 -3.00 3.11 0.23
N CYS A 57 -2.99 4.40 -0.09
CA CYS A 57 -3.03 4.86 -1.46
C CYS A 57 -1.83 5.74 -1.79
N ILE A 58 -1.14 5.43 -2.87
CA ILE A 58 0.00 6.18 -3.37
C ILE A 58 -0.35 6.70 -4.76
N LYS A 59 -0.30 8.02 -4.94
CA LYS A 59 -0.45 8.68 -6.23
C LYS A 59 0.88 9.22 -6.68
N VAL A 60 1.34 8.79 -7.84
CA VAL A 60 2.60 9.23 -8.44
C VAL A 60 2.28 10.11 -9.63
N GLY A 61 2.59 11.39 -9.55
CA GLY A 61 2.36 12.33 -10.65
C GLY A 61 3.20 12.03 -11.90
N ASP A 62 2.78 12.59 -13.03
CA ASP A 62 3.46 12.40 -14.31
C ASP A 62 4.95 12.72 -14.24
N GLY A 63 5.80 11.92 -14.89
CA GLY A 63 7.25 12.15 -14.96
C GLY A 63 7.99 12.04 -13.63
N ALA A 64 7.34 11.58 -12.57
CA ALA A 64 7.97 11.44 -11.25
C ALA A 64 8.83 10.18 -11.16
N HIS A 65 9.86 10.26 -10.31
CA HIS A 65 10.74 9.14 -9.97
C HIS A 65 10.71 8.90 -8.46
N VAL A 66 10.35 7.69 -8.04
CA VAL A 66 10.24 7.33 -6.62
C VAL A 66 10.53 5.85 -6.36
N GLN A 67 11.13 5.59 -5.20
CA GLN A 67 11.23 4.26 -4.62
C GLN A 67 10.37 4.17 -3.37
N ILE A 68 9.60 3.10 -3.25
CA ILE A 68 8.70 2.83 -2.14
C ILE A 68 9.04 1.46 -1.56
N VAL A 69 9.12 1.37 -0.24
CA VAL A 69 9.29 0.12 0.50
C VAL A 69 8.14 -0.02 1.49
N GLU A 70 7.30 -1.02 1.32
CA GLU A 70 6.24 -1.36 2.28
C GLU A 70 6.64 -2.60 3.08
N ILE A 71 6.69 -2.47 4.40
CA ILE A 71 7.15 -3.51 5.32
C ILE A 71 5.98 -3.93 6.19
N PHE A 72 5.71 -5.23 6.23
CA PHE A 72 4.78 -5.86 7.15
C PHE A 72 5.56 -6.61 8.23
N GLU A 73 5.41 -6.21 9.48
CA GLU A 73 6.02 -6.87 10.63
C GLU A 73 5.00 -7.10 11.74
N SER A 74 5.39 -7.95 12.69
CA SER A 74 4.55 -8.22 13.85
C SER A 74 5.35 -8.61 15.09
N LYS A 75 4.72 -8.42 16.25
CA LYS A 75 5.11 -9.11 17.49
C LYS A 75 4.66 -10.58 17.42
N GLU A 76 5.06 -11.38 18.40
CA GLU A 76 4.57 -12.76 18.57
C GLU A 76 3.11 -12.76 19.05
N VAL A 77 2.19 -12.53 18.11
CA VAL A 77 0.75 -12.47 18.36
C VAL A 77 -0.02 -13.27 17.32
N LYS A 78 -1.25 -13.66 17.64
CA LYS A 78 -2.21 -14.26 16.71
C LYS A 78 -3.14 -13.17 16.23
N ALA A 79 -3.03 -12.79 14.96
CA ALA A 79 -3.89 -11.74 14.41
C ALA A 79 -4.13 -11.95 12.92
N LEU A 80 -5.20 -11.32 12.43
CA LEU A 80 -5.51 -11.20 11.02
C LEU A 80 -5.18 -9.78 10.56
N SER A 81 -4.40 -9.66 9.49
CA SER A 81 -4.11 -8.40 8.82
C SER A 81 -4.66 -8.46 7.39
N VAL A 82 -5.46 -7.47 7.01
CA VAL A 82 -6.10 -7.38 5.69
C VAL A 82 -5.69 -6.08 5.00
N PRO A 83 -4.42 -5.92 4.59
CA PRO A 83 -3.95 -4.67 4.00
C PRO A 83 -4.43 -4.48 2.57
N GLU A 84 -4.80 -3.25 2.21
CA GLU A 84 -5.09 -2.82 0.85
C GLU A 84 -4.13 -1.70 0.45
N THR A 85 -3.25 -1.98 -0.51
CA THR A 85 -2.32 -0.99 -1.10
C THR A 85 -2.73 -0.70 -2.53
N ARG A 86 -2.96 0.57 -2.84
CA ARG A 86 -3.24 1.06 -4.19
C ARG A 86 -2.16 2.02 -4.66
N ILE A 87 -1.61 1.79 -5.84
CA ILE A 87 -0.61 2.66 -6.47
C ILE A 87 -1.13 3.14 -7.82
N GLU A 88 -1.36 4.44 -7.94
CA GLU A 88 -1.80 5.11 -9.16
C GLU A 88 -0.62 5.88 -9.75
N ILE A 89 -0.11 5.41 -10.89
CA ILE A 89 1.09 5.96 -11.54
C ILE A 89 0.65 6.77 -12.76
N GLY A 90 1.02 8.06 -12.79
CA GLY A 90 0.83 8.97 -13.91
C GLY A 90 1.66 8.57 -15.14
N ASN A 91 1.61 9.38 -16.20
CA ASN A 91 2.36 9.09 -17.43
C ASN A 91 3.86 9.40 -17.29
N ASP A 92 4.71 8.76 -18.09
CA ASP A 92 6.17 8.96 -18.12
C ASP A 92 6.88 8.81 -16.76
N ALA A 93 6.27 8.16 -15.77
CA ALA A 93 6.81 8.02 -14.43
C ALA A 93 7.68 6.76 -14.28
N ASN A 94 8.61 6.76 -13.33
CA ASN A 94 9.45 5.61 -13.00
C ASN A 94 9.33 5.27 -11.51
N VAL A 95 8.72 4.12 -11.22
CA VAL A 95 8.37 3.70 -9.85
C VAL A 95 9.01 2.35 -9.54
N LYS A 96 9.71 2.30 -8.40
CA LYS A 96 10.19 1.06 -7.79
C LYS A 96 9.40 0.80 -6.53
N TYR A 97 8.76 -0.36 -6.43
CA TYR A 97 8.00 -0.77 -5.27
C TYR A 97 8.52 -2.10 -4.74
N GLN A 98 8.83 -2.14 -3.45
CA GLN A 98 9.27 -3.35 -2.77
C GLN A 98 8.38 -3.60 -1.57
N GLN A 99 7.79 -4.78 -1.51
CA GLN A 99 7.04 -5.24 -0.34
C GLN A 99 7.84 -6.31 0.40
N ILE A 100 7.92 -6.19 1.71
CA ILE A 100 8.63 -7.12 2.60
C ILE A 100 7.65 -7.66 3.62
N GLN A 101 7.48 -8.98 3.69
CA GLN A 101 6.73 -9.65 4.75
C GLN A 101 7.71 -10.26 5.76
N ALA A 102 7.85 -9.60 6.90
CA ALA A 102 8.69 -9.99 8.03
C ALA A 102 7.84 -10.37 9.26
N ASN A 103 6.64 -10.91 9.02
CA ASN A 103 5.70 -11.27 10.08
C ASN A 103 6.15 -12.50 10.87
N GLN A 104 5.78 -12.54 12.14
CA GLN A 104 5.87 -13.75 12.95
C GLN A 104 4.86 -14.80 12.49
N ARG A 105 5.13 -16.07 12.80
CA ARG A 105 4.43 -17.24 12.24
C ARG A 105 2.91 -17.26 12.44
N GLN A 106 2.37 -16.53 13.41
CA GLN A 106 0.96 -16.59 13.79
C GLN A 106 0.10 -15.45 13.21
N ILE A 107 0.67 -14.65 12.31
CA ILE A 107 -0.09 -13.68 11.52
C ILE A 107 -0.66 -14.33 10.27
N TRP A 108 -1.96 -14.15 10.08
CA TRP A 108 -2.62 -14.41 8.81
C TRP A 108 -2.73 -13.08 8.07
N GLN A 109 -2.09 -12.98 6.90
CA GLN A 109 -2.16 -11.78 6.07
C GLN A 109 -2.92 -12.06 4.77
N LEU A 110 -4.02 -11.33 4.56
CA LEU A 110 -4.83 -11.39 3.33
C LEU A 110 -4.75 -10.02 2.64
N GLY A 111 -3.66 -9.81 1.90
CA GLY A 111 -3.36 -8.52 1.29
C GLY A 111 -3.87 -8.36 -0.13
N ARG A 112 -4.22 -7.13 -0.50
CA ARG A 112 -4.51 -6.70 -1.87
C ARG A 112 -3.52 -5.62 -2.30
N LEU A 113 -2.96 -5.77 -3.49
CA LEU A 113 -2.12 -4.77 -4.14
C LEU A 113 -2.71 -4.46 -5.52
N ASP A 114 -3.23 -3.24 -5.68
CA ASP A 114 -3.75 -2.74 -6.96
C ASP A 114 -2.79 -1.70 -7.54
N ILE A 115 -2.35 -1.88 -8.78
CA ILE A 115 -1.43 -0.96 -9.45
C ILE A 115 -2.02 -0.54 -10.78
N SER A 116 -2.13 0.77 -11.00
CA SER A 116 -2.50 1.38 -12.28
C SER A 116 -1.29 2.11 -12.86
N VAL A 117 -0.94 1.81 -14.11
CA VAL A 117 0.26 2.34 -14.77
C VAL A 117 -0.12 3.23 -15.94
N GLY A 118 0.30 4.49 -15.88
CA GLY A 118 0.12 5.47 -16.95
C GLY A 118 0.94 5.14 -18.19
N LYS A 119 0.67 5.86 -19.28
CA LYS A 119 1.37 5.65 -20.56
C LYS A 119 2.86 5.90 -20.39
N GLN A 120 3.66 5.12 -21.11
CA GLN A 120 5.13 5.27 -21.16
C GLN A 120 5.81 5.28 -19.78
N SER A 121 5.16 4.70 -18.77
CA SER A 121 5.71 4.60 -17.42
C SER A 121 6.35 3.24 -17.18
N GLU A 122 7.32 3.21 -16.28
CA GLU A 122 7.97 2.00 -15.82
C GLU A 122 7.60 1.72 -14.36
N PHE A 123 7.13 0.50 -14.10
CA PHE A 123 6.88 0.00 -12.76
C PHE A 123 7.69 -1.28 -12.55
N ASN A 124 8.53 -1.28 -11.51
CA ASN A 124 9.26 -2.46 -11.06
C ASN A 124 8.80 -2.82 -9.65
N GLY A 125 8.04 -3.91 -9.54
CA GLY A 125 7.50 -4.43 -8.29
C GLY A 125 8.23 -5.69 -7.85
N GLN A 126 8.60 -5.76 -6.57
CA GLN A 126 9.17 -6.95 -5.94
C GLN A 126 8.43 -7.27 -4.65
N LEU A 127 8.09 -8.54 -4.46
CA LEU A 127 7.48 -9.06 -3.25
C LEU A 127 8.42 -10.07 -2.61
N LEU A 128 8.85 -9.78 -1.38
CA LEU A 128 9.67 -10.67 -0.55
C LEU A 128 8.80 -11.18 0.59
N VAL A 129 8.71 -12.51 0.68
CA VAL A 129 7.93 -13.25 1.68
C VAL A 129 8.83 -14.06 2.59
#